data_AF-A0A833FWY1-F1
#
_entry.id   AF-A0A833FWY1-F1
#
_cell.length_a   1.000
_cell.length_b   1.000
_cell.length_c   1.000
_cell.angle_alpha   90.00
_cell.angle_beta   90.00
_cell.angle_gamma   90.00
#
_symmetry.space_group_name_H-M   'P 1'
#
loop_
_entity.id
_entity.type
_entity.pdbx_description
1 polymer ?
#
loop_
_entity_poly.entity_id
_entity_poly.type
_entity_poly.pdbx_seq_one_letter_code
_entity_poly.pdbx_strand_id
1 'polypeptide(L)'
;MKKLIGSLMLSSMALSTSWACGPYRCESYFFNQLGSYSNYSIDGFELDFPIKLIKNDQLGIIVPNMSILYLWASYRLWSDKPLSKKEQELLEQAVQKLTQNAAMIENALEGNFYNPEAAVAYSEPAQYQWTDAVKRVLTQENPSLHFSTSRSLQKESNGLVSHFYFENCQDDAFKTALSKLQVLIGKYGIEHPAVIRWTQNQQRVFMNCGGDKPLQLPDPLPGDSMQDEKQDYDYQVASSYFYAMDYQRSSALYDTIAGNNESPHQTLSAYLVLRSHYRNTQFFQADPKIFFDAVKQHQTLLQ
;
A
#
# COMPACT_ATOMS: atom_id res chain seq x y z
N MET A 1 -21.23 26.04 -50.31
CA MET A 1 -21.66 26.17 -48.89
C MET A 1 -21.14 24.96 -48.12
N LYS A 2 -20.77 25.19 -46.86
CA LYS A 2 -19.66 24.57 -46.12
C LYS A 2 -19.91 23.11 -45.68
N LYS A 3 -18.89 22.26 -45.87
CA LYS A 3 -18.69 20.99 -45.16
C LYS A 3 -18.21 21.31 -43.74
N LEU A 4 -18.94 20.87 -42.70
CA LEU A 4 -18.41 20.86 -41.32
C LEU A 4 -17.59 19.59 -41.13
N ILE A 5 -16.27 19.76 -41.09
CA ILE A 5 -15.33 18.76 -40.56
C ILE A 5 -15.25 19.05 -39.06
N GLY A 6 -15.95 18.25 -38.25
CA GLY A 6 -15.80 18.26 -36.80
C GLY A 6 -14.63 17.37 -36.42
N SER A 7 -13.46 17.95 -36.17
CA SER A 7 -12.33 17.26 -35.54
C SER A 7 -12.72 16.85 -34.13
N LEU A 8 -12.94 15.55 -33.92
CA LEU A 8 -12.86 14.94 -32.59
C LEU A 8 -11.37 14.95 -32.21
N MET A 9 -10.94 15.93 -31.42
CA MET A 9 -9.72 15.75 -30.64
C MET A 9 -10.05 14.75 -29.53
N LEU A 10 -9.71 13.48 -29.74
CA LEU A 10 -9.47 12.56 -28.63
C LEU A 10 -8.31 13.15 -27.82
N SER A 11 -8.63 13.79 -26.71
CA SER A 11 -7.63 14.07 -25.69
C SER A 11 -7.27 12.73 -25.06
N SER A 12 -6.18 12.13 -25.54
CA SER A 12 -5.49 11.04 -24.87
C SER A 12 -5.11 11.50 -23.48
N MET A 13 -5.91 11.15 -22.46
CA MET A 13 -5.48 11.26 -21.08
C MET A 13 -4.26 10.35 -20.91
N ALA A 14 -3.12 11.01 -20.74
CA ALA A 14 -1.84 10.40 -20.53
C ALA A 14 -1.86 9.54 -19.25
N LEU A 15 -1.52 8.26 -19.46
CA LEU A 15 -0.49 7.50 -18.75
C LEU A 15 -0.66 7.35 -17.22
N SER A 16 -1.07 6.12 -16.86
CA SER A 16 -0.62 5.34 -15.71
C SER A 16 0.41 6.02 -14.81
N THR A 17 -0.04 6.61 -13.70
CA THR A 17 0.83 7.09 -12.64
C THR A 17 1.24 5.92 -11.76
N SER A 18 2.28 5.20 -12.19
CA SER A 18 2.97 4.20 -11.39
C SER A 18 3.83 4.90 -10.33
N TRP A 19 3.42 4.77 -9.06
CA TRP A 19 4.15 5.25 -7.87
C TRP A 19 4.80 4.17 -6.96
N ALA A 20 6.10 4.27 -6.68
CA ALA A 20 6.91 3.21 -6.04
C ALA A 20 6.51 2.78 -4.60
N CYS A 21 5.55 3.45 -3.95
CA CYS A 21 4.97 3.03 -2.67
C CYS A 21 3.43 3.06 -2.68
N GLY A 22 2.79 3.08 -3.85
CA GLY A 22 1.36 2.83 -3.95
C GLY A 22 0.85 2.46 -5.33
N PRO A 23 -0.45 2.16 -5.47
CA PRO A 23 -1.37 1.69 -4.45
C PRO A 23 -1.39 0.16 -4.42
N TYR A 24 -1.75 -0.41 -3.28
CA TYR A 24 -2.26 -1.77 -3.25
C TYR A 24 -3.65 -1.75 -3.88
N ARG A 25 -3.76 -2.14 -5.16
CA ARG A 25 -5.06 -2.16 -5.89
C ARG A 25 -5.57 -3.56 -6.22
N CYS A 26 -4.73 -4.57 -6.11
CA CYS A 26 -5.19 -5.94 -5.94
C CYS A 26 -4.94 -6.29 -4.48
N GLU A 27 -5.97 -6.81 -3.78
CA GLU A 27 -5.92 -7.37 -2.42
C GLU A 27 -5.97 -6.44 -1.20
N SER A 28 -6.52 -5.21 -1.16
CA SER A 28 -6.55 -4.45 0.12
C SER A 28 -7.17 -5.16 1.33
N TYR A 29 -6.31 -5.87 2.07
CA TYR A 29 -6.46 -6.31 3.44
C TYR A 29 -6.42 -5.05 4.30
N PHE A 30 -7.59 -4.45 4.49
CA PHE A 30 -7.87 -3.60 5.65
C PHE A 30 -8.18 -4.45 6.89
N PHE A 31 -7.53 -5.61 6.97
CA PHE A 31 -7.74 -6.61 8.00
C PHE A 31 -6.43 -7.19 8.46
N ASN A 32 -6.37 -7.35 9.77
CA ASN A 32 -5.35 -8.01 10.53
C ASN A 32 -4.74 -9.19 9.76
N GLN A 33 -3.41 -9.35 9.85
CA GLN A 33 -2.81 -10.63 9.53
C GLN A 33 -3.60 -11.72 10.26
N LEU A 34 -4.21 -12.63 9.50
CA LEU A 34 -4.45 -13.96 10.00
C LEU A 34 -3.06 -14.49 10.34
N GLY A 35 -2.86 -14.78 11.62
CA GLY A 35 -1.67 -15.44 12.12
C GLY A 35 -1.56 -16.81 11.47
N SER A 36 -0.93 -16.86 10.31
CA SER A 36 -0.26 -18.04 9.82
C SER A 36 0.83 -18.36 10.85
N TYR A 37 0.61 -19.43 11.61
CA TYR A 37 1.44 -20.00 12.68
C TYR A 37 1.40 -19.29 14.05
N SER A 38 0.38 -19.59 14.86
CA SER A 38 0.60 -20.23 16.17
C SER A 38 -0.73 -20.60 16.85
N ASN A 39 -0.75 -21.80 17.44
CA ASN A 39 -1.85 -22.35 18.25
C ASN A 39 -2.02 -21.66 19.61
N TYR A 40 -1.90 -20.33 19.69
CA TYR A 40 -2.13 -19.59 20.93
C TYR A 40 -3.13 -18.47 20.70
N SER A 41 -4.37 -18.78 21.07
CA SER A 41 -5.38 -17.81 21.46
C SER A 41 -4.82 -16.92 22.57
N ILE A 42 -4.43 -15.70 22.22
CA ILE A 42 -4.13 -14.65 23.20
C ILE A 42 -5.17 -13.54 22.96
N ASP A 43 -6.18 -13.58 23.83
CA ASP A 43 -7.03 -12.47 24.28
C ASP A 43 -7.35 -11.37 23.25
N GLY A 44 -8.50 -11.54 22.58
CA GLY A 44 -9.46 -10.43 22.48
C GLY A 44 -9.34 -9.44 21.33
N PHE A 45 -8.45 -9.62 20.36
CA PHE A 45 -8.60 -8.93 19.06
C PHE A 45 -9.50 -9.74 18.14
N GLU A 46 -10.80 -9.73 18.49
CA GLU A 46 -11.85 -10.18 17.57
C GLU A 46 -11.67 -9.47 16.23
N LEU A 47 -11.79 -10.24 15.15
CA LEU A 47 -12.03 -9.79 13.77
C LEU A 47 -13.41 -9.12 13.66
N ASP A 48 -13.70 -8.21 14.59
CA ASP A 48 -14.81 -7.28 14.57
C ASP A 48 -14.43 -6.14 13.60
N PHE A 49 -14.33 -6.42 12.29
CA PHE A 49 -14.83 -5.36 11.40
C PHE A 49 -16.30 -5.22 11.68
N PRO A 50 -16.79 -3.99 11.63
CA PRO A 50 -17.76 -3.62 12.61
C PRO A 50 -19.12 -3.95 12.04
N ILE A 51 -19.53 -5.21 12.14
CA ILE A 51 -20.95 -5.56 12.12
C ILE A 51 -21.69 -4.62 13.08
N LYS A 52 -21.09 -4.31 14.24
CA LYS A 52 -21.60 -3.28 15.16
C LYS A 52 -21.79 -1.90 14.51
N LEU A 53 -20.88 -1.43 13.66
CA LEU A 53 -21.05 -0.16 12.94
C LEU A 53 -22.01 -0.29 11.75
N ILE A 54 -22.06 -1.43 11.04
CA ILE A 54 -23.08 -1.74 10.02
C ILE A 54 -24.48 -1.73 10.64
N LYS A 55 -24.64 -2.31 11.82
CA LYS A 55 -25.92 -2.36 12.57
C LYS A 55 -26.36 -1.00 13.10
N ASN A 56 -25.42 -0.08 13.25
CA ASN A 56 -25.66 1.26 13.79
C ASN A 56 -25.61 2.36 12.70
N ASP A 57 -25.60 2.01 11.41
CA ASP A 57 -25.51 2.94 10.27
C ASP A 57 -24.26 3.85 10.27
N GLN A 58 -23.14 3.36 10.84
CA GLN A 58 -21.90 4.11 11.04
C GLN A 58 -20.77 3.63 10.10
N LEU A 59 -21.07 3.47 8.81
CA LEU A 59 -20.07 2.99 7.86
C LEU A 59 -19.08 4.08 7.42
N GLY A 60 -17.79 3.73 7.38
CA GLY A 60 -16.70 4.57 6.86
C GLY A 60 -16.44 4.38 5.36
N ILE A 61 -15.17 4.27 4.97
CA ILE A 61 -14.74 4.10 3.57
C ILE A 61 -14.99 2.65 3.11
N ILE A 62 -15.64 2.49 1.96
CA ILE A 62 -15.73 1.21 1.24
C ILE A 62 -14.63 1.15 0.19
N VAL A 63 -13.86 0.07 0.22
CA VAL A 63 -12.86 -0.21 -0.80
C VAL A 63 -13.38 -1.32 -1.73
N PRO A 64 -13.23 -1.21 -3.06
CA PRO A 64 -13.83 -2.13 -4.03
C PRO A 64 -13.50 -3.62 -3.89
N ASN A 65 -12.55 -3.98 -3.03
CA ASN A 65 -12.05 -5.33 -2.79
C ASN A 65 -12.32 -5.82 -1.36
N MET A 66 -13.20 -5.17 -0.60
CA MET A 66 -13.77 -5.79 0.59
C MET A 66 -14.46 -7.11 0.22
N SER A 67 -14.62 -8.03 1.18
CA SER A 67 -15.44 -9.23 0.96
C SER A 67 -16.78 -8.84 0.36
N ILE A 68 -17.26 -9.63 -0.60
CA ILE A 68 -18.53 -9.39 -1.30
C ILE A 68 -19.70 -9.22 -0.32
N LEU A 69 -19.66 -9.85 0.86
CA LEU A 69 -20.64 -9.66 1.92
C LEU A 69 -20.62 -8.24 2.49
N TYR A 70 -19.44 -7.68 2.70
CA TYR A 70 -19.27 -6.31 3.16
C TYR A 70 -19.62 -5.32 2.06
N LEU A 71 -19.23 -5.55 0.81
CA LEU A 71 -19.65 -4.72 -0.34
C LEU A 71 -21.16 -4.71 -0.53
N TRP A 72 -21.81 -5.86 -0.33
CA TRP A 72 -23.26 -5.98 -0.38
C TRP A 72 -23.94 -5.22 0.77
N ALA A 73 -23.49 -5.40 2.02
CA ALA A 73 -24.03 -4.69 3.19
C ALA A 73 -23.86 -3.17 3.05
N SER A 74 -22.68 -2.77 2.58
CA SER A 74 -22.29 -1.41 2.22
C SER A 74 -23.21 -0.77 1.18
N TYR A 75 -23.43 -1.46 0.06
CA TYR A 75 -24.32 -1.02 -1.00
C TYR A 75 -25.76 -0.83 -0.50
N ARG A 76 -26.24 -1.72 0.38
CA ARG A 76 -27.59 -1.66 0.96
C ARG A 76 -27.77 -0.39 1.81
N LEU A 77 -26.80 -0.10 2.68
CA LEU A 77 -26.79 1.10 3.50
C LEU A 77 -26.77 2.39 2.65
N TRP A 78 -25.92 2.44 1.63
CA TRP A 78 -25.82 3.62 0.75
C TRP A 78 -26.96 3.79 -0.24
N SER A 79 -27.77 2.75 -0.45
CA SER A 79 -28.96 2.81 -1.31
C SER A 79 -30.23 3.20 -0.53
N ASP A 80 -30.10 3.79 0.66
CA ASP A 80 -31.20 4.08 1.61
C ASP A 80 -32.10 2.86 1.87
N LYS A 81 -31.51 1.66 1.86
CA LYS A 81 -32.19 0.38 2.07
C LYS A 81 -31.42 -0.42 3.11
N PRO A 82 -31.38 0.04 4.37
CA PRO A 82 -30.62 -0.61 5.42
C PRO A 82 -31.02 -2.08 5.57
N LEU A 83 -30.08 -2.89 6.07
CA LEU A 83 -30.33 -4.30 6.32
C LEU A 83 -31.41 -4.45 7.38
N SER A 84 -32.43 -5.25 7.10
CA SER A 84 -33.40 -5.69 8.10
C SER A 84 -32.72 -6.49 9.21
N LYS A 85 -33.34 -6.60 10.38
CA LYS A 85 -32.80 -7.39 11.51
C LYS A 85 -32.44 -8.82 11.10
N LYS A 86 -33.27 -9.45 10.27
CA LYS A 86 -33.03 -10.80 9.75
C LYS A 86 -31.81 -10.84 8.80
N GLU A 87 -31.62 -9.83 7.96
CA GLU A 87 -30.42 -9.73 7.10
C GLU A 87 -29.16 -9.48 7.91
N GLN A 88 -29.24 -8.69 9.00
CA GLN A 88 -28.12 -8.46 9.92
C GLN A 88 -27.70 -9.76 10.62
N GLU A 89 -28.65 -10.55 11.12
CA GLU A 89 -28.39 -11.87 11.74
C GLU A 89 -27.79 -12.87 10.74
N LEU A 90 -28.27 -12.87 9.49
CA LEU A 90 -27.71 -13.73 8.43
C LEU A 90 -26.29 -13.30 8.04
N LEU A 91 -26.02 -12.00 7.99
CA LEU A 91 -24.68 -11.46 7.76
C LEU A 91 -23.73 -11.86 8.90
N GLU A 92 -24.16 -11.74 10.15
CA GLU A 92 -23.41 -12.21 11.34
C GLU A 92 -23.06 -13.69 11.24
N GLN A 93 -24.04 -14.54 10.93
CA GLN A 93 -23.81 -15.97 10.78
C GLN A 93 -22.88 -16.29 9.60
N ALA A 94 -23.00 -15.55 8.49
CA ALA A 94 -22.14 -15.73 7.33
C ALA A 94 -20.70 -15.33 7.66
N VAL A 95 -20.48 -14.17 8.29
CA VAL A 95 -19.17 -13.73 8.76
C VAL A 95 -18.59 -14.72 9.77
N GLN A 96 -19.39 -15.19 10.73
CA GLN A 96 -18.97 -16.19 11.71
C GLN A 96 -18.52 -17.50 11.03
N LYS A 97 -19.25 -17.97 10.01
CA LYS A 97 -18.87 -19.14 9.19
C LYS A 97 -17.63 -18.89 8.34
N LEU A 98 -17.43 -17.67 7.83
CA LEU A 98 -16.19 -17.29 7.13
C LEU A 98 -15.00 -17.30 8.08
N THR A 99 -15.13 -16.78 9.30
CA THR A 99 -14.06 -16.82 10.31
C THR A 99 -13.75 -18.24 10.78
N GLN A 100 -14.75 -19.12 10.90
CA GLN A 100 -14.54 -20.53 11.26
C GLN A 100 -13.87 -21.35 10.14
N ASN A 101 -14.00 -20.91 8.89
CA ASN A 101 -13.37 -21.53 7.72
C ASN A 101 -12.29 -20.65 7.09
N ALA A 102 -11.75 -19.67 7.83
CA ALA A 102 -10.89 -18.61 7.28
C ALA A 102 -9.69 -19.17 6.52
N ALA A 103 -9.07 -20.23 7.04
CA ALA A 103 -7.97 -20.93 6.39
C ALA A 103 -8.36 -21.57 5.03
N MET A 104 -9.61 -22.02 4.87
CA MET A 104 -10.10 -22.62 3.62
C MET A 104 -10.45 -21.56 2.57
N ILE A 105 -10.87 -20.38 3.00
CA ILE A 105 -11.23 -19.25 2.14
C ILE A 105 -9.99 -18.45 1.74
N GLU A 106 -8.99 -18.29 2.62
CA GLU A 106 -7.65 -17.80 2.24
C GLU A 106 -7.07 -18.66 1.12
N ASN A 107 -7.06 -19.98 1.29
CA ASN A 107 -6.60 -20.89 0.23
C ASN A 107 -7.43 -20.76 -1.07
N ALA A 108 -8.74 -20.58 -1.01
CA ALA A 108 -9.57 -20.41 -2.19
C ALA A 108 -9.39 -19.04 -2.89
N LEU A 109 -9.07 -17.99 -2.13
CA LEU A 109 -8.87 -16.62 -2.63
C LEU A 109 -7.42 -16.36 -3.10
N GLU A 110 -6.44 -17.07 -2.54
CA GLU A 110 -5.04 -17.11 -2.99
C GLU A 110 -4.84 -17.97 -4.26
N GLY A 111 -5.91 -18.58 -4.79
CA GLY A 111 -5.83 -19.43 -5.97
C GLY A 111 -5.33 -20.85 -5.69
N ASN A 112 -5.24 -21.28 -4.43
CA ASN A 112 -4.94 -22.67 -4.05
C ASN A 112 -6.17 -23.58 -4.19
N PHE A 113 -6.96 -23.42 -5.26
CA PHE A 113 -7.53 -24.62 -5.86
C PHE A 113 -6.35 -25.38 -6.43
N TYR A 114 -6.02 -26.53 -5.85
CA TYR A 114 -5.13 -27.48 -6.52
C TYR A 114 -5.80 -27.90 -7.83
N ASN A 115 -5.57 -27.12 -8.88
CA ASN A 115 -5.84 -27.46 -10.26
C ASN A 115 -4.52 -28.06 -10.78
N PRO A 116 -4.38 -29.39 -10.81
CA PRO A 116 -3.15 -30.03 -11.27
C PRO A 116 -2.80 -29.71 -12.74
N GLU A 117 -3.71 -29.08 -13.51
CA GLU A 117 -3.50 -28.69 -14.90
C GLU A 117 -3.28 -27.18 -15.10
N ALA A 118 -3.59 -26.32 -14.13
CA ALA A 118 -3.25 -24.90 -14.18
C ALA A 118 -2.00 -24.65 -13.35
N ALA A 119 -0.84 -24.91 -13.95
CA ALA A 119 0.37 -24.24 -13.51
C ALA A 119 0.13 -22.74 -13.64
N VAL A 120 -0.25 -22.07 -12.54
CA VAL A 120 -0.06 -20.63 -12.41
C VAL A 120 1.43 -20.45 -12.69
N ALA A 121 1.77 -19.89 -13.84
CA ALA A 121 3.15 -19.66 -14.20
C ALA A 121 3.75 -18.88 -13.04
N TYR A 122 4.68 -19.51 -12.30
CA TYR A 122 5.34 -18.88 -11.17
C TYR A 122 5.98 -17.58 -11.69
N SER A 123 5.36 -16.45 -11.40
CA SER A 123 5.91 -15.15 -11.74
C SER A 123 6.92 -14.79 -10.67
N GLU A 124 8.16 -14.56 -11.09
CA GLU A 124 9.20 -14.11 -10.19
C GLU A 124 8.77 -12.83 -9.44
N PRO A 125 8.87 -12.79 -8.10
CA PRO A 125 8.55 -11.62 -7.32
C PRO A 125 9.25 -10.35 -7.84
N ALA A 126 8.52 -9.24 -7.89
CA ALA A 126 8.99 -7.98 -8.47
C ALA A 126 10.21 -7.39 -7.74
N GLN A 127 10.47 -7.79 -6.50
CA GLN A 127 11.71 -7.47 -5.76
C GLN A 127 12.98 -7.96 -6.48
N TYR A 128 12.93 -9.13 -7.13
CA TYR A 128 14.06 -9.68 -7.88
C TYR A 128 14.22 -8.96 -9.21
N GLN A 129 13.11 -8.66 -9.88
CA GLN A 129 13.11 -7.84 -11.09
C GLN A 129 13.66 -6.42 -10.82
N TRP A 130 13.30 -5.82 -9.68
CA TRP A 130 13.86 -4.55 -9.21
C TRP A 130 15.35 -4.66 -8.97
N THR A 131 15.80 -5.70 -8.28
CA THR A 131 17.21 -6.01 -8.05
C THR A 131 18.00 -6.06 -9.36
N ASP A 132 17.49 -6.73 -10.38
CA ASP A 132 18.15 -6.80 -11.68
C ASP A 132 18.13 -5.47 -12.44
N ALA A 133 17.06 -4.69 -12.32
CA ALA A 133 17.01 -3.34 -12.87
C ALA A 133 18.07 -2.43 -12.23
N VAL A 134 18.24 -2.49 -10.91
CA VAL A 134 19.28 -1.75 -10.18
C VAL A 134 20.68 -2.13 -10.66
N LYS A 135 20.97 -3.44 -10.84
CA LYS A 135 22.26 -3.88 -11.40
C LYS A 135 22.52 -3.28 -12.78
N ARG A 136 21.51 -3.28 -13.66
CA ARG A 136 21.63 -2.73 -15.02
C ARG A 136 21.91 -1.23 -15.02
N VAL A 137 21.24 -0.46 -14.16
CA VAL A 137 21.40 1.01 -14.12
C VAL A 137 22.69 1.42 -13.40
N LEU A 138 23.00 0.78 -12.27
CA LEU A 138 24.13 1.20 -11.43
C LEU A 138 25.46 0.57 -11.85
N THR A 139 25.46 -0.43 -12.73
CA THR A 139 26.66 -1.18 -13.17
C THR A 139 27.49 -1.76 -12.00
N GLN A 140 26.86 -1.95 -10.85
CA GLN A 140 27.49 -2.52 -9.65
C GLN A 140 27.28 -4.03 -9.64
N GLU A 141 28.38 -4.80 -9.58
CA GLU A 141 28.34 -6.27 -9.45
C GLU A 141 27.81 -6.74 -8.08
N ASN A 142 27.79 -5.87 -7.07
CA ASN A 142 27.51 -6.31 -5.71
C ASN A 142 26.93 -5.21 -4.78
N PRO A 143 25.76 -4.61 -5.07
CA PRO A 143 24.98 -4.09 -3.97
C PRO A 143 24.52 -5.31 -3.17
N SER A 144 24.61 -5.27 -1.84
CA SER A 144 23.89 -6.21 -0.98
C SER A 144 22.39 -6.07 -1.26
N LEU A 145 21.92 -6.76 -2.29
CA LEU A 145 20.61 -6.61 -2.96
C LEU A 145 19.53 -7.42 -2.26
N HIS A 146 19.91 -8.31 -1.36
CA HIS A 146 18.96 -9.03 -0.55
C HIS A 146 18.55 -8.15 0.63
N PHE A 147 17.43 -7.46 0.47
CA PHE A 147 16.71 -6.84 1.58
C PHE A 147 15.44 -7.66 1.84
N SER A 148 15.13 -7.87 3.11
CA SER A 148 13.87 -8.52 3.50
C SER A 148 12.72 -7.58 3.20
N THR A 149 11.66 -8.07 2.53
CA THR A 149 10.43 -7.30 2.35
C THR A 149 9.53 -7.34 3.58
N SER A 150 9.71 -8.35 4.42
CA SER A 150 9.03 -8.48 5.70
C SER A 150 9.81 -7.82 6.82
N ARG A 151 9.09 -7.27 7.79
CA ARG A 151 9.64 -6.64 8.99
C ARG A 151 9.22 -7.38 10.25
N SER A 152 10.15 -7.51 11.19
CA SER A 152 9.85 -8.04 12.53
C SER A 152 9.60 -6.91 13.52
N LEU A 153 8.71 -7.18 14.47
CA LEU A 153 8.44 -6.30 15.61
C LEU A 153 8.40 -7.12 16.89
N GLN A 154 8.94 -6.52 17.94
CA GLN A 154 8.89 -7.06 19.28
C GLN A 154 7.81 -6.34 20.08
N LYS A 155 6.95 -7.12 20.72
CA LYS A 155 5.96 -6.64 21.69
C LYS A 155 6.21 -7.34 23.01
N GLU A 156 6.49 -6.55 24.05
CA GLU A 156 6.55 -7.04 25.41
C GLU A 156 5.18 -6.87 26.08
N SER A 157 4.67 -7.94 26.69
CA SER A 157 3.45 -7.91 27.48
C SER A 157 3.59 -8.88 28.66
N ASN A 158 3.30 -8.43 29.87
CA ASN A 158 3.41 -9.23 31.11
C ASN A 158 4.78 -9.93 31.28
N GLY A 159 5.87 -9.28 30.86
CA GLY A 159 7.23 -9.83 30.92
C GLY A 159 7.54 -10.91 29.87
N LEU A 160 6.65 -11.14 28.90
CA LEU A 160 6.88 -12.00 27.74
C LEU A 160 7.14 -11.16 26.50
N VAL A 161 8.24 -11.45 25.80
CA VAL A 161 8.56 -10.85 24.50
C VAL A 161 7.99 -11.73 23.39
N SER A 162 7.10 -11.16 22.60
CA SER A 162 6.54 -11.77 21.39
C SER A 162 7.14 -11.11 20.15
N HIS A 163 7.51 -11.92 19.16
CA HIS A 163 7.93 -11.45 17.85
C HIS A 163 6.80 -11.69 16.86
N PHE A 164 6.48 -10.70 16.06
CA PHE A 164 5.59 -10.87 14.92
C PHE A 164 6.23 -10.29 13.65
N TYR A 165 5.89 -10.89 12.52
CA TYR A 165 6.44 -10.55 11.22
C TYR A 165 5.30 -10.09 10.32
N PHE A 166 5.50 -9.01 9.58
CA PHE A 166 4.53 -8.56 8.59
C PHE A 166 5.20 -8.13 7.31
N GLU A 167 4.47 -8.25 6.21
CA GLU A 167 4.94 -7.77 4.92
C GLU A 167 4.96 -6.24 4.91
N ASN A 168 6.15 -5.67 4.88
CA ASN A 168 6.38 -4.23 4.98
C ASN A 168 6.41 -3.59 3.59
N CYS A 169 7.22 -4.17 2.69
CA CYS A 169 7.34 -3.75 1.30
C CYS A 169 6.64 -4.73 0.37
N GLN A 170 5.48 -4.32 -0.14
CA GLN A 170 4.63 -5.17 -0.99
C GLN A 170 5.19 -5.27 -2.40
N ASP A 171 4.86 -6.37 -3.10
CA ASP A 171 5.30 -6.63 -4.48
C ASP A 171 4.97 -5.47 -5.45
N ASP A 172 3.79 -4.89 -5.31
CA ASP A 172 3.35 -3.74 -6.12
C ASP A 172 4.24 -2.52 -5.95
N ALA A 173 4.88 -2.31 -4.78
CA ALA A 173 5.84 -1.21 -4.61
C ALA A 173 7.01 -1.35 -5.59
N PHE A 174 7.52 -2.57 -5.78
CA PHE A 174 8.60 -2.88 -6.71
C PHE A 174 8.15 -2.79 -8.17
N LYS A 175 7.00 -3.39 -8.52
CA LYS A 175 6.42 -3.26 -9.87
C LYS A 175 6.30 -1.80 -10.29
N THR A 176 5.92 -0.98 -9.33
CA THR A 176 5.63 0.41 -9.58
C THR A 176 6.91 1.25 -9.67
N ALA A 177 7.90 0.96 -8.84
CA ALA A 177 9.26 1.49 -9.01
C ALA A 177 9.87 1.11 -10.36
N LEU A 178 9.69 -0.14 -10.80
CA LEU A 178 10.14 -0.60 -12.12
C LEU A 178 9.49 0.18 -13.25
N SER A 179 8.18 0.40 -13.20
CA SER A 179 7.48 1.18 -14.22
C SER A 179 7.96 2.64 -14.26
N LYS A 180 8.13 3.29 -13.10
CA LYS A 180 8.70 4.64 -13.03
C LYS A 180 10.13 4.68 -13.59
N LEU A 181 10.96 3.70 -13.26
CA LEU A 181 12.32 3.58 -13.78
C LEU A 181 12.33 3.49 -15.31
N GLN A 182 11.44 2.66 -15.89
CA GLN A 182 11.30 2.55 -17.35
C GLN A 182 10.91 3.88 -17.99
N VAL A 183 10.00 4.64 -17.37
CA VAL A 183 9.63 5.99 -17.83
C VAL A 183 10.84 6.93 -17.82
N LEU A 184 11.62 6.92 -16.74
CA LEU A 184 12.82 7.75 -16.61
C LEU A 184 13.90 7.37 -17.63
N ILE A 185 14.13 6.06 -17.83
CA ILE A 185 15.06 5.55 -18.85
C ILE A 185 14.60 5.95 -20.25
N GLY A 186 13.31 5.83 -20.56
CA GLY A 186 12.76 6.24 -21.86
C GLY A 186 12.88 7.74 -22.11
N LYS A 187 12.75 8.56 -21.06
CA LYS A 187 12.84 10.03 -21.15
C LYS A 187 14.27 10.55 -21.27
N TYR A 188 15.20 9.98 -20.49
CA TYR A 188 16.54 10.56 -20.31
C TYR A 188 17.69 9.66 -20.79
N GLY A 189 17.45 8.36 -20.97
CA GLY A 189 18.49 7.35 -21.21
C GLY A 189 19.01 6.72 -19.91
N ILE A 190 19.43 5.45 -19.98
CA ILE A 190 19.79 4.63 -18.80
C ILE A 190 20.99 5.17 -18.02
N GLU A 191 21.95 5.80 -18.70
CA GLU A 191 23.18 6.33 -18.09
C GLU A 191 23.02 7.78 -17.61
N HIS A 192 21.83 8.38 -17.80
CA HIS A 192 21.63 9.78 -17.44
C HIS A 192 21.72 9.96 -15.90
N PRO A 193 22.42 11.00 -15.39
CA PRO A 193 22.64 11.18 -13.95
C PRO A 193 21.37 11.17 -13.11
N ALA A 194 20.26 11.73 -13.62
CA ALA A 194 18.97 11.72 -12.94
C ALA A 194 18.40 10.29 -12.75
N VAL A 195 18.58 9.41 -13.74
CA VAL A 195 18.12 8.01 -13.68
C VAL A 195 18.92 7.23 -12.64
N ILE A 196 20.25 7.41 -12.65
CA ILE A 196 21.16 6.78 -11.68
C ILE A 196 20.79 7.22 -10.26
N ARG A 197 20.69 8.53 -10.01
CA ARG A 197 20.33 9.07 -8.68
C ARG A 197 18.97 8.59 -8.20
N TRP A 198 17.96 8.66 -9.06
CA TRP A 198 16.61 8.20 -8.70
C TRP A 198 16.63 6.72 -8.31
N THR A 199 17.37 5.88 -9.05
CA THR A 199 17.49 4.44 -8.79
C THR A 199 18.22 4.17 -7.47
N GLN A 200 19.33 4.87 -7.20
CA GLN A 200 20.07 4.79 -5.94
C GLN A 200 19.18 5.16 -4.75
N ASN A 201 18.43 6.26 -4.87
CA ASN A 201 17.55 6.74 -3.81
C ASN A 201 16.37 5.79 -3.58
N GLN A 202 15.76 5.26 -4.64
CA GLN A 202 14.70 4.26 -4.50
C GLN A 202 15.20 2.96 -3.88
N GLN A 203 16.44 2.54 -4.20
CA GLN A 203 17.05 1.39 -3.55
C GLN A 203 17.23 1.62 -2.04
N ARG A 204 17.67 2.82 -1.63
CA ARG A 204 17.76 3.20 -0.21
C ARG A 204 16.41 3.14 0.50
N VAL A 205 15.32 3.57 -0.16
CA VAL A 205 13.96 3.41 0.36
C VAL A 205 13.68 1.94 0.71
N PHE A 206 13.92 1.02 -0.23
CA PHE A 206 13.66 -0.40 -0.03
C PHE A 206 14.63 -1.09 0.95
N MET A 207 15.80 -0.51 1.22
CA MET A 207 16.66 -1.03 2.29
C MET A 207 16.06 -0.87 3.69
N ASN A 208 15.01 -0.06 3.85
CA ASN A 208 14.28 0.09 5.12
C ASN A 208 13.23 -1.01 5.36
N CYS A 209 12.97 -1.88 4.37
CA CYS A 209 11.89 -2.88 4.45
C CYS A 209 12.09 -3.87 5.61
N GLY A 210 13.31 -4.40 5.80
CA GLY A 210 13.60 -5.48 6.73
C GLY A 210 13.75 -5.06 8.19
N GLY A 211 14.18 -3.82 8.44
CA GLY A 211 14.45 -3.29 9.78
C GLY A 211 15.73 -3.80 10.44
N ASP A 212 16.57 -4.55 9.72
CA ASP A 212 17.88 -5.07 10.15
C ASP A 212 18.98 -3.99 10.13
N LYS A 213 18.74 -2.89 9.41
CA LYS A 213 19.68 -1.78 9.25
C LYS A 213 19.10 -0.49 9.85
N PRO A 214 19.96 0.46 10.27
CA PRO A 214 19.52 1.81 10.60
C PRO A 214 18.76 2.44 9.43
N LEU A 215 17.91 3.43 9.73
CA LEU A 215 17.20 4.23 8.72
C LEU A 215 18.14 4.64 7.57
N GLN A 216 17.78 4.26 6.36
CA GLN A 216 18.46 4.65 5.13
C GLN A 216 17.66 5.75 4.46
N LEU A 217 18.21 6.97 4.41
CA LEU A 217 17.61 8.08 3.68
C LEU A 217 18.20 8.19 2.26
N PRO A 218 17.42 8.67 1.27
CA PRO A 218 17.91 9.11 -0.03
C PRO A 218 19.07 10.10 0.09
N ASP A 219 20.04 10.00 -0.81
CA ASP A 219 21.14 10.95 -0.89
C ASP A 219 20.63 12.32 -1.37
N PRO A 220 21.06 13.43 -0.75
CA PRO A 220 20.63 14.77 -1.14
C PRO A 220 20.86 15.05 -2.63
N LEU A 221 19.89 15.69 -3.26
CA LEU A 221 20.00 16.11 -4.65
C LEU A 221 20.92 17.33 -4.80
N PRO A 222 21.62 17.47 -5.95
CA PRO A 222 22.24 18.72 -6.36
C PRO A 222 21.26 19.90 -6.35
N GLY A 223 21.73 21.10 -6.03
CA GLY A 223 20.86 22.30 -5.95
C GLY A 223 20.18 22.65 -7.28
N ASP A 224 20.82 22.32 -8.39
CA ASP A 224 20.37 22.51 -9.77
C ASP A 224 19.52 21.35 -10.31
N SER A 225 19.17 20.35 -9.47
CA SER A 225 18.27 19.27 -9.88
C SER A 225 16.92 19.78 -10.38
N MET A 226 16.38 19.05 -11.35
CA MET A 226 15.10 19.36 -11.98
C MET A 226 13.94 19.23 -10.98
N GLN A 227 12.83 19.91 -11.27
CA GLN A 227 11.67 19.93 -10.36
C GLN A 227 11.03 18.53 -10.20
N ASP A 228 11.01 17.72 -11.26
CA ASP A 228 10.49 16.35 -11.20
C ASP A 228 11.37 15.46 -10.31
N GLU A 229 12.69 15.61 -10.36
CA GLU A 229 13.61 14.92 -9.43
C GLU A 229 13.36 15.32 -7.97
N LYS A 230 13.16 16.61 -7.69
CA LYS A 230 12.88 17.11 -6.33
C LYS A 230 11.59 16.52 -5.77
N GLN A 231 10.54 16.46 -6.58
CA GLN A 231 9.27 15.87 -6.19
C GLN A 231 9.36 14.35 -5.94
N ASP A 232 10.11 13.63 -6.78
CA ASP A 232 10.40 12.21 -6.55
C ASP A 232 11.25 12.00 -5.28
N TYR A 233 12.21 12.88 -5.01
CA TYR A 233 13.04 12.83 -3.82
C TYR A 233 12.24 13.02 -2.53
N ASP A 234 11.37 14.04 -2.47
CA ASP A 234 10.53 14.29 -1.29
C ASP A 234 9.67 13.06 -0.97
N TYR A 235 9.09 12.46 -2.01
CA TYR A 235 8.33 11.23 -1.91
C TYR A 235 9.18 10.04 -1.39
N GLN A 236 10.39 9.88 -1.90
CA GLN A 236 11.33 8.83 -1.45
C GLN A 236 11.75 9.05 0.01
N VAL A 237 11.96 10.29 0.45
CA VAL A 237 12.27 10.60 1.85
C VAL A 237 11.10 10.21 2.75
N ALA A 238 9.87 10.61 2.41
CA ALA A 238 8.67 10.22 3.15
C ALA A 238 8.48 8.70 3.22
N SER A 239 8.77 8.00 2.11
CA SER A 239 8.72 6.53 2.00
C SER A 239 9.77 5.83 2.84
N SER A 240 10.95 6.41 2.97
CA SER A 240 12.01 5.85 3.82
C SER A 240 11.60 5.83 5.28
N TYR A 241 11.00 6.93 5.77
CA TYR A 241 10.43 6.96 7.12
C TYR A 241 9.28 5.97 7.29
N PHE A 242 8.41 5.84 6.27
CA PHE A 242 7.30 4.88 6.30
C PHE A 242 7.81 3.45 6.51
N TYR A 243 8.70 2.98 5.65
CA TYR A 243 9.23 1.62 5.74
C TYR A 243 10.14 1.43 6.95
N ALA A 244 10.77 2.50 7.43
CA ALA A 244 11.50 2.54 8.69
C ALA A 244 10.59 2.55 9.94
N MET A 245 9.26 2.56 9.77
CA MET A 245 8.24 2.60 10.82
C MET A 245 8.17 3.90 11.65
N ASP A 246 8.82 4.95 11.18
CA ASP A 246 8.60 6.30 11.72
C ASP A 246 7.36 6.89 11.05
N TYR A 247 6.21 6.34 11.42
CA TYR A 247 4.94 6.66 10.78
C TYR A 247 4.49 8.10 11.06
N GLN A 248 4.89 8.68 12.20
CA GLN A 248 4.57 10.07 12.53
C GLN A 248 5.32 11.03 11.61
N ARG A 249 6.64 10.82 11.42
CA ARG A 249 7.41 11.65 10.51
C ARG A 249 7.00 11.42 9.06
N SER A 250 6.74 10.17 8.70
CA SER A 250 6.27 9.81 7.37
C SER A 250 4.94 10.50 7.03
N SER A 251 3.94 10.47 7.93
CA SER A 251 2.66 11.13 7.69
C SER A 251 2.82 12.64 7.51
N ALA A 252 3.65 13.31 8.30
CA ALA A 252 3.87 14.75 8.16
C ALA A 252 4.52 15.12 6.82
N LEU A 253 5.47 14.31 6.35
CA LEU A 253 6.11 14.53 5.05
C LEU A 253 5.14 14.26 3.89
N TYR A 254 4.35 13.18 3.96
CA TYR A 254 3.33 12.94 2.95
C TYR A 254 2.24 13.99 2.95
N ASP A 255 1.84 14.52 4.10
CA ASP A 255 0.86 15.62 4.19
C ASP A 255 1.38 16.88 3.48
N THR A 256 2.68 17.18 3.64
CA THR A 256 3.35 18.27 2.89
C THR A 256 3.25 18.04 1.37
N ILE A 257 3.49 16.82 0.90
CA ILE A 257 3.40 16.49 -0.53
C ILE A 257 1.95 16.52 -1.02
N ALA A 258 0.99 16.08 -0.20
CA ALA A 258 -0.44 16.11 -0.50
C ALA A 258 -1.00 17.54 -0.58
N GLY A 259 -0.43 18.48 0.18
CA GLY A 259 -0.75 19.90 0.09
C GLY A 259 -0.19 20.60 -1.15
N ASN A 260 0.72 19.96 -1.89
CA ASN A 260 1.31 20.52 -3.10
C ASN A 260 0.56 20.09 -4.37
N ASN A 261 -0.27 20.99 -4.91
CA ASN A 261 -1.05 20.77 -6.13
C ASN A 261 -0.21 20.57 -7.39
N GLU A 262 1.08 20.93 -7.37
CA GLU A 262 2.01 20.71 -8.48
C GLU A 262 2.72 19.36 -8.39
N SER A 263 2.59 18.65 -7.26
CA SER A 263 3.23 17.36 -7.06
C SER A 263 2.52 16.27 -7.85
N PRO A 264 3.23 15.49 -8.69
CA PRO A 264 2.66 14.31 -9.33
C PRO A 264 2.33 13.22 -8.30
N HIS A 265 2.77 13.35 -7.04
CA HIS A 265 2.51 12.41 -5.95
C HIS A 265 1.38 12.86 -5.02
N GLN A 266 0.64 13.93 -5.36
CA GLN A 266 -0.33 14.55 -4.46
C GLN A 266 -1.37 13.55 -3.91
N THR A 267 -2.15 12.93 -4.80
CA THR A 267 -3.23 12.01 -4.42
C THR A 267 -2.72 10.79 -3.68
N LEU A 268 -1.56 10.24 -4.06
CA LEU A 268 -1.01 9.12 -3.31
C LEU A 268 -0.45 9.53 -1.97
N SER A 269 0.17 10.69 -1.86
CA SER A 269 0.68 11.14 -0.58
C SER A 269 -0.47 11.30 0.40
N ALA A 270 -1.63 11.81 -0.04
CA ALA A 270 -2.86 11.80 0.78
C ALA A 270 -3.25 10.38 1.24
N TYR A 271 -3.21 9.38 0.36
CA TYR A 271 -3.43 7.97 0.74
C TYR A 271 -2.36 7.46 1.73
N LEU A 272 -1.10 7.84 1.55
CA LEU A 272 0.02 7.40 2.39
C LEU A 272 0.04 8.08 3.75
N VAL A 273 -0.55 9.28 3.91
CA VAL A 273 -0.90 9.85 5.22
C VAL A 273 -1.80 8.88 5.97
N LEU A 274 -2.91 8.44 5.35
CA LEU A 274 -3.85 7.50 5.97
C LEU A 274 -3.18 6.18 6.33
N ARG A 275 -2.40 5.61 5.41
CA ARG A 275 -1.68 4.35 5.62
C ARG A 275 -0.67 4.47 6.77
N SER A 276 0.01 5.61 6.91
CA SER A 276 0.95 5.88 8.00
C SER A 276 0.22 5.90 9.35
N HIS A 277 -0.89 6.64 9.47
CA HIS A 277 -1.67 6.67 10.70
C HIS A 277 -2.25 5.30 11.05
N TYR A 278 -2.79 4.58 10.08
CA TYR A 278 -3.29 3.22 10.29
C TYR A 278 -2.22 2.28 10.86
N ARG A 279 -1.03 2.27 10.25
CA ARG A 279 0.09 1.45 10.72
C ARG A 279 0.60 1.89 12.10
N ASN A 280 0.55 3.18 12.39
CA ASN A 280 0.90 3.72 13.71
C ASN A 280 -0.08 3.24 14.79
N THR A 281 -1.38 3.27 14.52
CA THR A 281 -2.40 2.73 15.43
C THR A 281 -2.24 1.21 15.59
N GLN A 282 -2.03 0.48 14.50
CA GLN A 282 -1.88 -0.98 14.51
C GLN A 282 -0.68 -1.46 15.34
N PHE A 283 0.47 -0.78 15.22
CA PHE A 283 1.73 -1.26 15.80
C PHE A 283 2.15 -0.56 17.08
N PHE A 284 1.75 0.70 17.26
CA PHE A 284 2.17 1.53 18.39
C PHE A 284 0.99 2.09 19.20
N GLN A 285 -0.22 1.56 19.01
CA GLN A 285 -1.42 1.92 19.79
C GLN A 285 -1.73 3.43 19.78
N ALA A 286 -1.35 4.13 18.70
CA ALA A 286 -1.71 5.54 18.52
C ALA A 286 -3.24 5.71 18.48
N ASP A 287 -3.74 6.84 19.00
CA ASP A 287 -5.17 7.15 19.06
C ASP A 287 -5.83 7.02 17.68
N PRO A 288 -6.82 6.10 17.50
CA PRO A 288 -7.54 5.94 16.24
C PRO A 288 -8.22 7.21 15.73
N LYS A 289 -8.53 8.17 16.62
CA LYS A 289 -9.10 9.46 16.22
C LYS A 289 -8.23 10.19 15.20
N ILE A 290 -6.89 10.09 15.32
CA ILE A 290 -5.93 10.72 14.40
C ILE A 290 -6.13 10.21 12.97
N PHE A 291 -6.34 8.91 12.79
CA PHE A 291 -6.61 8.32 11.48
C PHE A 291 -7.92 8.86 10.88
N PHE A 292 -9.00 8.92 11.66
CA PHE A 292 -10.29 9.42 11.17
C PHE A 292 -10.29 10.91 10.88
N ASP A 293 -9.51 11.71 11.63
CA ASP A 293 -9.32 13.13 11.34
C ASP A 293 -8.57 13.30 10.00
N ALA A 294 -7.52 12.51 9.74
CA ALA A 294 -6.79 12.52 8.48
C ALA A 294 -7.68 12.11 7.28
N VAL A 295 -8.58 11.13 7.47
CA VAL A 295 -9.58 10.76 6.44
C VAL A 295 -10.44 11.95 6.04
N LYS A 296 -10.94 12.72 7.02
CA LYS A 296 -11.76 13.91 6.76
C LYS A 296 -10.94 15.00 6.08
N GLN A 297 -9.70 15.22 6.51
CA GLN A 297 -8.79 16.22 5.93
C GLN A 297 -8.53 15.98 4.44
N HIS A 298 -8.31 14.71 4.04
CA HIS A 298 -7.92 14.37 2.68
C HIS A 298 -9.06 13.84 1.80
N GLN A 299 -10.31 13.88 2.28
CA GLN A 299 -11.46 13.28 1.60
C GLN A 299 -11.60 13.73 0.14
N THR A 300 -11.36 15.00 -0.16
CA THR A 300 -11.50 15.57 -1.51
C THR A 300 -10.42 15.09 -2.48
N LEU A 301 -9.23 14.74 -2.00
CA LEU A 301 -8.14 14.23 -2.85
C LEU A 301 -8.31 12.73 -3.15
N LEU A 302 -9.15 12.03 -2.38
CA LEU A 302 -9.33 10.59 -2.44
C LEU A 302 -10.62 10.16 -3.17
N GLN A 303 -11.43 11.12 -3.62
CA GLN A 303 -12.63 10.93 -4.46
C GLN A 303 -12.27 10.98 -5.94
#